data_AF-A0A0M8MR55-F1
#
_entry.id   AF-A0A0M8MR55-F1
#
_cell.length_a   1.000
_cell.length_b   1.000
_cell.length_c   1.000
_cell.angle_alpha   90.00
_cell.angle_beta   90.00
_cell.angle_gamma   90.00
#
_symmetry.space_group_name_H-M   'P 1'
#
loop_
_entity.id
_entity.type
_entity.pdbx_description
1 polymer ?
#
loop_
_entity_poly.entity_id
_entity_poly.type
_entity_poly.pdbx_seq_one_letter_code
_entity_poly.pdbx_strand_id
1 'polypeptide(L)'
;MTSSPSPAAASVASAAPPARREKNFEETMKEFDTVPLFMRHLPQEEGNTALEALQSLAHEGKPDDVAENFKNQGNDYFRGKRYREALSFYHQGLDAKPDDAKLKESLFLNVAACELELKNYGRALHAARNAIQVNPRSVKALYRAARGFLALDRVDDADGCCELALELDPSNVEIVRMRERVQERAKQLQKRQTEREERQRRDTLEQEALKVAFVARGLWLETSDDPPDNPTPAHFDPQERPSYARSDIPLIGAPEPWRAPDPIRTPVIFPVMFLYPQHNTSDLVSEYQEDTPVGMHLDVMFPPEARGSLPWDPKGEYVSSNLSVIAKTHKGRLLRVGHKLSLRALLDQGAKDSETGDPQDRDGIVLRDGIIDLVVLPKGSAAEATWIAENKVRASS
;
A
#
# COMPACT_ATOMS: atom_id res chain seq x y z
N MET A 1 66.69 -82.66 -27.73
CA MET A 1 65.65 -82.98 -28.73
C MET A 1 64.36 -83.23 -27.96
N THR A 2 63.47 -82.21 -27.87
CA THR A 2 62.20 -82.05 -28.65
C THR A 2 61.12 -83.04 -28.17
N SER A 3 59.84 -82.74 -27.92
CA SER A 3 58.87 -81.75 -28.44
C SER A 3 57.53 -81.97 -27.68
N SER A 4 56.86 -80.94 -27.14
CA SER A 4 55.63 -80.26 -27.67
C SER A 4 54.25 -80.98 -27.47
N PRO A 5 53.12 -80.24 -27.35
CA PRO A 5 52.01 -80.54 -26.40
C PRO A 5 50.62 -80.85 -27.01
N SER A 6 49.59 -81.04 -26.16
CA SER A 6 48.18 -81.42 -26.48
C SER A 6 47.14 -80.45 -25.85
N PRO A 7 45.86 -80.39 -26.32
CA PRO A 7 45.03 -79.17 -26.30
C PRO A 7 44.06 -79.01 -25.12
N ALA A 8 43.50 -77.79 -25.03
CA ALA A 8 42.65 -77.25 -23.98
C ALA A 8 41.16 -77.65 -24.09
N ALA A 9 40.49 -77.74 -22.93
CA ALA A 9 39.04 -77.84 -22.78
C ALA A 9 38.50 -76.63 -21.97
N ALA A 10 37.36 -76.09 -22.39
CA ALA A 10 36.72 -74.90 -21.84
C ALA A 10 35.90 -75.19 -20.56
N SER A 11 35.98 -74.29 -19.56
CA SER A 11 35.18 -74.33 -18.33
C SER A 11 34.20 -73.14 -18.27
N VAL A 12 32.95 -73.42 -17.94
CA VAL A 12 31.85 -72.45 -17.77
C VAL A 12 31.96 -71.76 -16.40
N ALA A 13 32.01 -70.42 -16.36
CA ALA A 13 31.99 -69.63 -15.13
C ALA A 13 30.63 -68.93 -14.94
N SER A 14 30.05 -69.10 -13.75
CA SER A 14 28.81 -68.47 -13.27
C SER A 14 29.04 -67.01 -12.88
N ALA A 15 28.30 -66.07 -13.47
CA ALA A 15 28.39 -64.63 -13.18
C ALA A 15 27.45 -64.20 -12.03
N ALA A 16 28.00 -63.44 -11.07
CA ALA A 16 27.25 -62.76 -10.01
C ALA A 16 26.45 -61.54 -10.57
N PRO A 17 25.35 -61.13 -9.93
CA PRO A 17 24.54 -60.00 -10.40
C PRO A 17 25.25 -58.65 -10.19
N PRO A 18 25.12 -57.68 -11.12
CA PRO A 18 25.82 -56.41 -11.05
C PRO A 18 25.22 -55.42 -10.04
N ALA A 19 26.07 -54.57 -9.48
CA ALA A 19 25.72 -53.50 -8.54
C ALA A 19 24.83 -52.42 -9.17
N ARG A 20 23.80 -51.97 -8.44
CA ARG A 20 22.82 -50.94 -8.84
C ARG A 20 23.51 -49.56 -8.93
N ARG A 21 23.48 -48.93 -10.12
CA ARG A 21 23.84 -47.52 -10.33
C ARG A 21 22.79 -46.59 -9.71
N GLU A 22 23.20 -45.58 -8.95
CA GLU A 22 22.34 -44.46 -8.55
C GLU A 22 21.98 -43.64 -9.80
N LYS A 23 20.69 -43.53 -10.12
CA LYS A 23 20.19 -42.84 -11.31
C LYS A 23 20.08 -41.32 -11.08
N ASN A 24 20.20 -40.52 -12.14
CA ASN A 24 20.00 -39.07 -12.05
C ASN A 24 18.52 -38.73 -11.79
N PHE A 25 18.24 -37.65 -11.08
CA PHE A 25 16.87 -37.25 -10.69
C PHE A 25 15.96 -37.08 -11.92
N GLU A 26 16.48 -36.43 -12.96
CA GLU A 26 15.72 -36.17 -14.18
C GLU A 26 15.44 -37.45 -14.99
N GLU A 27 16.34 -38.43 -14.93
CA GLU A 27 16.14 -39.76 -15.53
C GLU A 27 15.07 -40.54 -14.77
N THR A 28 15.10 -40.46 -13.43
CA THR A 28 14.11 -41.11 -12.56
C THR A 28 12.71 -40.56 -12.83
N MET A 29 12.55 -39.24 -13.03
CA MET A 29 11.24 -38.67 -13.34
C MET A 29 10.77 -38.97 -14.76
N LYS A 30 11.70 -39.07 -15.73
CA LYS A 30 11.38 -39.54 -17.09
C LYS A 30 10.90 -40.99 -17.08
N GLU A 31 11.50 -41.84 -16.26
CA GLU A 31 11.04 -43.22 -16.07
C GLU A 31 9.63 -43.25 -15.47
N PHE A 32 9.35 -42.46 -14.43
CA PHE A 32 8.00 -42.36 -13.86
C PHE A 32 6.97 -41.91 -14.90
N ASP A 33 7.25 -40.87 -15.68
CA ASP A 33 6.32 -40.37 -16.69
C ASP A 33 6.07 -41.39 -17.84
N THR A 34 6.92 -42.43 -17.99
CA THR A 34 6.74 -43.51 -18.99
C THR A 34 6.02 -44.74 -18.46
N VAL A 35 5.91 -44.90 -17.14
CA VAL A 35 5.24 -46.06 -16.55
C VAL A 35 3.73 -45.81 -16.54
N PRO A 36 2.90 -46.71 -17.12
CA PRO A 36 1.43 -46.59 -17.18
C PRO A 36 0.76 -46.22 -15.84
N LEU A 37 1.34 -46.67 -14.73
CA LEU A 37 0.89 -46.42 -13.36
C LEU A 37 1.05 -44.96 -12.92
N PHE A 38 1.97 -44.21 -13.53
CA PHE A 38 2.40 -42.86 -13.11
C PHE A 38 2.34 -41.84 -14.25
N MET A 39 1.81 -42.22 -15.42
CA MET A 39 1.65 -41.37 -16.59
C MET A 39 0.73 -40.18 -16.33
N ARG A 40 1.19 -38.97 -16.71
CA ARG A 40 0.45 -37.70 -16.53
C ARG A 40 -0.63 -37.44 -17.57
N HIS A 41 -0.49 -38.05 -18.76
CA HIS A 41 -1.41 -37.92 -19.89
C HIS A 41 -1.60 -39.29 -20.55
N LEU A 42 -2.85 -39.72 -20.67
CA LEU A 42 -3.21 -40.94 -21.39
C LEU A 42 -3.09 -40.71 -22.90
N PRO A 43 -2.52 -41.64 -23.69
CA PRO A 43 -2.76 -41.70 -25.12
C PRO A 43 -4.28 -41.84 -25.36
N GLN A 44 -4.85 -41.02 -26.24
CA GLN A 44 -6.29 -40.97 -26.57
C GLN A 44 -6.79 -42.18 -27.40
N GLU A 45 -6.21 -43.36 -27.20
CA GLU A 45 -6.67 -44.59 -27.84
C GLU A 45 -7.67 -45.30 -26.89
N GLU A 46 -8.92 -45.35 -27.34
CA GLU A 46 -10.05 -45.96 -26.64
C GLU A 46 -9.80 -47.46 -26.40
N GLY A 47 -9.73 -47.88 -25.14
CA GLY A 47 -9.89 -49.29 -24.76
C GLY A 47 -8.79 -49.97 -23.94
N ASN A 48 -8.00 -49.26 -23.11
CA ASN A 48 -7.05 -49.94 -22.22
C ASN A 48 -7.66 -50.29 -20.84
N THR A 49 -8.54 -51.30 -20.81
CA THR A 49 -8.96 -52.00 -19.57
C THR A 49 -7.76 -52.49 -18.74
N ALA A 50 -6.62 -52.76 -19.39
CA ALA A 50 -5.37 -53.12 -18.73
C ALA A 50 -4.71 -51.94 -17.98
N LEU A 51 -4.84 -50.69 -18.45
CA LEU A 51 -4.34 -49.51 -17.74
C LEU A 51 -5.21 -49.19 -16.53
N GLU A 52 -6.53 -49.32 -16.65
CA GLU A 52 -7.47 -49.18 -15.54
C GLU A 52 -7.24 -50.26 -14.47
N ALA A 53 -6.98 -51.51 -14.89
CA ALA A 53 -6.61 -52.60 -13.99
C ALA A 53 -5.23 -52.38 -13.31
N LEU A 54 -4.28 -51.75 -14.00
CA LEU A 54 -2.99 -51.37 -13.40
C LEU A 54 -3.14 -50.22 -12.41
N GLN A 55 -3.99 -49.24 -12.69
CA GLN A 55 -4.31 -48.16 -11.74
C GLN A 55 -5.09 -48.67 -10.52
N SER A 56 -6.01 -49.62 -10.69
CA SER A 56 -6.67 -50.26 -9.55
C SER A 56 -5.67 -51.03 -8.69
N LEU A 57 -4.68 -51.69 -9.30
CA LEU A 57 -3.58 -52.34 -8.58
C LEU A 57 -2.74 -51.38 -7.71
N ALA A 58 -2.59 -50.10 -8.08
CA ALA A 58 -1.91 -49.12 -7.22
C ALA A 58 -2.68 -48.82 -5.91
N HIS A 59 -3.99 -49.03 -5.92
CA HIS A 59 -4.86 -48.87 -4.76
C HIS A 59 -5.19 -50.21 -4.08
N GLU A 60 -4.72 -51.34 -4.61
CA GLU A 60 -4.88 -52.67 -4.02
C GLU A 60 -3.73 -52.98 -3.05
N GLY A 61 -4.04 -52.88 -1.76
CA GLY A 61 -3.11 -53.15 -0.67
C GLY A 61 -3.72 -52.76 0.67
N LYS A 62 -2.97 -52.89 1.76
CA LYS A 62 -3.39 -52.25 3.01
C LYS A 62 -3.35 -50.72 2.80
N PRO A 63 -4.32 -49.97 3.34
CA PRO A 63 -4.36 -48.50 3.27
C PRO A 63 -3.02 -47.82 3.60
N ASP A 64 -2.31 -48.34 4.60
CA ASP A 64 -1.01 -47.83 5.04
C ASP A 64 0.11 -48.04 4.00
N ASP A 65 0.16 -49.22 3.36
CA ASP A 65 1.18 -49.55 2.35
C ASP A 65 1.00 -48.68 1.09
N VAL A 66 -0.25 -48.48 0.69
CA VAL A 66 -0.63 -47.59 -0.44
C VAL A 66 -0.25 -46.14 -0.12
N ALA A 67 -0.59 -45.66 1.07
CA ALA A 67 -0.25 -44.31 1.51
C ALA A 67 1.27 -44.09 1.62
N GLU A 68 2.02 -45.10 2.04
CA GLU A 68 3.49 -45.03 2.10
C GLU A 68 4.13 -44.97 0.71
N ASN A 69 3.62 -45.74 -0.26
CA ASN A 69 4.07 -45.67 -1.64
C ASN A 69 3.89 -44.25 -2.22
N PHE A 70 2.70 -43.66 -2.05
CA PHE A 70 2.42 -42.30 -2.50
C PHE A 70 3.24 -41.23 -1.76
N LYS A 71 3.49 -41.41 -0.47
CA LYS A 71 4.42 -40.55 0.30
C LYS A 71 5.81 -40.55 -0.33
N ASN A 72 6.34 -41.72 -0.67
CA ASN A 72 7.69 -41.85 -1.23
C ASN A 72 7.78 -41.18 -2.60
N GLN A 73 6.80 -41.39 -3.48
CA GLN A 73 6.72 -40.71 -4.76
C GLN A 73 6.64 -39.19 -4.60
N GLY A 74 5.77 -38.71 -3.70
CA GLY A 74 5.66 -37.29 -3.38
C GLY A 74 7.00 -36.70 -2.91
N ASN A 75 7.77 -37.44 -2.10
CA ASN A 75 9.11 -37.03 -1.66
C ASN A 75 10.10 -36.89 -2.82
N ASP A 76 10.03 -37.76 -3.83
CA ASP A 76 10.88 -37.66 -5.01
C ASP A 76 10.54 -36.38 -5.81
N TYR A 77 9.26 -36.13 -6.09
CA TYR A 77 8.83 -34.87 -6.72
C TYR A 77 9.18 -33.63 -5.88
N PHE A 78 9.12 -33.72 -4.55
CA PHE A 78 9.49 -32.65 -3.64
C PHE A 78 11.00 -32.32 -3.74
N ARG A 79 11.87 -33.34 -3.77
CA ARG A 79 13.32 -33.15 -4.01
C ARG A 79 13.57 -32.50 -5.37
N GLY A 80 12.73 -32.80 -6.36
CA GLY A 80 12.69 -32.17 -7.67
C GLY A 80 12.17 -30.74 -7.72
N LYS A 81 11.77 -30.14 -6.58
CA LYS A 81 11.11 -28.83 -6.51
C LYS A 81 9.81 -28.73 -7.31
N ARG A 82 9.20 -29.87 -7.67
CA ARG A 82 7.92 -29.97 -8.39
C ARG A 82 6.79 -30.09 -7.36
N TYR A 83 6.54 -28.99 -6.65
CA TYR A 83 5.70 -28.99 -5.45
C TYR A 83 4.21 -29.24 -5.73
N ARG A 84 3.69 -28.83 -6.90
CA ARG A 84 2.29 -29.08 -7.27
C ARG A 84 2.02 -30.57 -7.48
N GLU A 85 2.94 -31.24 -8.16
CA GLU A 85 2.87 -32.68 -8.39
C GLU A 85 3.08 -33.46 -7.08
N ALA A 86 4.08 -33.08 -6.27
CA ALA A 86 4.29 -33.67 -4.95
C ALA A 86 3.03 -33.58 -4.09
N LEU A 87 2.34 -32.43 -4.11
CA LEU A 87 1.09 -32.21 -3.39
C LEU A 87 -0.02 -33.16 -3.85
N SER A 88 -0.15 -33.41 -5.16
CA SER A 88 -1.11 -34.39 -5.69
C SER A 88 -0.88 -35.78 -5.12
N PHE A 89 0.37 -36.25 -5.10
CA PHE A 89 0.70 -37.58 -4.55
C PHE A 89 0.48 -37.64 -3.04
N TYR A 90 0.81 -36.58 -2.29
CA TYR A 90 0.52 -36.56 -0.86
C TYR A 90 -0.99 -36.58 -0.55
N HIS A 91 -1.82 -35.92 -1.37
CA HIS A 91 -3.28 -36.02 -1.23
C HIS A 91 -3.80 -37.43 -1.56
N GLN A 92 -3.31 -38.07 -2.62
CA GLN A 92 -3.65 -39.48 -2.91
C GLN A 92 -3.28 -40.41 -1.75
N GLY A 93 -2.14 -40.17 -1.09
CA GLY A 93 -1.77 -40.89 0.12
C GLY A 93 -2.70 -40.64 1.32
N LEU A 94 -3.27 -39.43 1.44
CA LEU A 94 -4.29 -39.13 2.46
C LEU A 94 -5.65 -39.72 2.11
N ASP A 95 -6.02 -39.76 0.83
CA ASP A 95 -7.28 -40.32 0.31
C ASP A 95 -7.35 -41.84 0.48
N ALA A 96 -6.18 -42.51 0.51
CA ALA A 96 -6.07 -43.92 0.89
C ALA A 96 -6.48 -44.20 2.35
N LYS A 97 -6.66 -43.16 3.18
CA LYS A 97 -7.08 -43.23 4.60
C LYS A 97 -6.20 -44.19 5.44
N PRO A 98 -4.91 -43.89 5.60
CA PRO A 98 -4.04 -44.69 6.47
C PRO A 98 -4.52 -44.64 7.92
N ASP A 99 -4.44 -45.79 8.59
CA ASP A 99 -4.75 -45.97 10.00
C ASP A 99 -3.55 -45.59 10.89
N ASP A 100 -2.32 -45.68 10.37
CA ASP A 100 -1.12 -45.25 11.09
C ASP A 100 -1.07 -43.71 11.25
N ALA A 101 -1.20 -43.27 12.50
CA ALA A 101 -1.12 -41.87 12.90
C ALA A 101 0.21 -41.21 12.51
N LYS A 102 1.34 -41.94 12.55
CA LYS A 102 2.65 -41.37 12.19
C LYS A 102 2.75 -41.12 10.69
N LEU A 103 2.25 -42.05 9.88
CA LEU A 103 2.18 -41.90 8.44
C LEU A 103 1.28 -40.72 8.04
N LYS A 104 0.11 -40.62 8.67
CA LYS A 104 -0.84 -39.52 8.47
C LYS A 104 -0.25 -38.16 8.87
N GLU A 105 0.45 -38.08 10.00
CA GLU A 105 1.19 -36.89 10.41
C GLU A 105 2.21 -36.50 9.33
N SER A 106 3.05 -37.44 8.89
CA SER A 106 4.08 -37.20 7.87
C SER A 106 3.50 -36.66 6.56
N LEU A 107 2.34 -37.19 6.12
CA LEU A 107 1.66 -36.72 4.92
C LEU A 107 1.19 -35.27 5.08
N PHE A 108 0.49 -34.93 6.17
CA PHE A 108 0.05 -33.55 6.42
C PHE A 108 1.23 -32.57 6.56
N LEU A 109 2.31 -32.99 7.20
CA LEU A 109 3.56 -32.25 7.29
C LEU A 109 4.15 -31.93 5.91
N ASN A 110 4.15 -32.92 5.01
CA ASN A 110 4.66 -32.74 3.65
C ASN A 110 3.74 -31.87 2.79
N VAL A 111 2.41 -32.01 2.92
CA VAL A 111 1.44 -31.09 2.29
C VAL A 111 1.68 -29.65 2.77
N ALA A 112 1.83 -29.43 4.08
CA ALA A 112 2.13 -28.11 4.63
C ALA A 112 3.45 -27.55 4.08
N ALA A 113 4.48 -28.39 3.89
CA ALA A 113 5.74 -27.97 3.27
C ALA A 113 5.54 -27.52 1.82
N CYS A 114 4.86 -28.33 1.00
CA CYS A 114 4.54 -27.97 -0.40
C CYS A 114 3.76 -26.66 -0.49
N GLU A 115 2.73 -26.50 0.34
CA GLU A 115 1.88 -25.29 0.31
C GLU A 115 2.66 -24.04 0.75
N LEU A 116 3.62 -24.15 1.67
CA LEU A 116 4.52 -23.06 2.04
C LEU A 116 5.43 -22.65 0.86
N GLU A 117 6.00 -23.62 0.15
CA GLU A 117 6.86 -23.34 -1.02
C GLU A 117 6.03 -22.78 -2.20
N LEU A 118 4.77 -23.16 -2.31
CA LEU A 118 3.81 -22.59 -3.25
C LEU A 118 3.22 -21.24 -2.80
N LYS A 119 3.60 -20.74 -1.61
CA LYS A 119 3.10 -19.48 -1.01
C LYS A 119 1.59 -19.47 -0.73
N ASN A 120 0.97 -20.64 -0.63
CA ASN A 120 -0.43 -20.79 -0.25
C ASN A 120 -0.57 -20.88 1.28
N TYR A 121 -0.26 -19.79 1.97
CA TYR A 121 -0.08 -19.81 3.44
C TYR A 121 -1.34 -20.26 4.20
N GLY A 122 -2.54 -19.90 3.74
CA GLY A 122 -3.80 -20.36 4.36
C GLY A 122 -3.98 -21.88 4.31
N ARG A 123 -3.63 -22.52 3.17
CA ARG A 123 -3.70 -23.97 3.01
C ARG A 123 -2.59 -24.68 3.79
N ALA A 124 -1.39 -24.09 3.81
CA ALA A 124 -0.29 -24.58 4.63
C ALA A 124 -0.65 -24.60 6.12
N LEU A 125 -1.30 -23.55 6.64
CA LEU A 125 -1.78 -23.49 8.01
C LEU A 125 -2.86 -24.54 8.30
N HIS A 126 -3.76 -24.79 7.34
CA HIS A 126 -4.75 -25.85 7.47
C HIS A 126 -4.10 -27.25 7.56
N ALA A 127 -3.14 -27.54 6.68
CA ALA A 127 -2.40 -28.80 6.71
C ALA A 127 -1.56 -28.94 8.00
N ALA A 128 -0.91 -27.87 8.47
CA ALA A 128 -0.18 -27.87 9.74
C ALA A 128 -1.12 -28.11 10.94
N ARG A 129 -2.32 -27.49 10.94
CA ARG A 129 -3.35 -27.76 11.96
C ARG A 129 -3.77 -29.24 11.97
N ASN A 130 -3.98 -29.84 10.80
CA ASN A 130 -4.34 -31.25 10.72
C ASN A 130 -3.20 -32.15 11.23
N ALA A 131 -1.93 -31.80 10.96
CA ALA A 131 -0.78 -32.50 11.53
C ALA A 131 -0.74 -32.38 13.07
N ILE A 132 -1.02 -31.20 13.63
CA ILE A 132 -1.08 -30.97 15.09
C ILE A 132 -2.24 -31.76 15.73
N GLN A 133 -3.38 -31.89 15.05
CA GLN A 133 -4.50 -32.69 15.54
C GLN A 133 -4.15 -34.18 15.63
N VAL A 134 -3.32 -34.69 14.71
CA VAL A 134 -2.83 -36.07 14.73
C VAL A 134 -1.74 -36.24 15.79
N ASN A 135 -0.78 -35.31 15.86
CA ASN A 135 0.29 -35.31 16.84
C ASN A 135 0.46 -33.90 17.45
N PRO A 136 -0.12 -33.65 18.64
CA PRO A 136 -0.02 -32.35 19.31
C PRO A 136 1.41 -31.95 19.70
N ARG A 137 2.35 -32.90 19.76
CA ARG A 137 3.76 -32.68 20.12
C ARG A 137 4.68 -32.56 18.91
N SER A 138 4.13 -32.30 17.72
CA SER A 138 4.92 -32.18 16.49
C SER A 138 5.58 -30.80 16.34
N VAL A 139 6.86 -30.71 16.72
CA VAL A 139 7.69 -29.49 16.54
C VAL A 139 7.74 -29.05 15.07
N LYS A 140 7.78 -29.99 14.12
CA LYS A 140 7.78 -29.70 12.68
C LYS A 140 6.47 -29.09 12.20
N ALA A 141 5.33 -29.48 12.79
CA ALA A 141 4.04 -28.89 12.44
C ALA A 141 3.97 -27.45 12.93
N LEU A 142 4.38 -27.20 14.18
CA LEU A 142 4.43 -25.87 14.79
C LEU A 142 5.39 -24.94 14.03
N TYR A 143 6.56 -25.43 13.61
CA TYR A 143 7.49 -24.65 12.79
C TYR A 143 6.88 -24.22 11.45
N ARG A 144 6.19 -25.14 10.76
CA ARG A 144 5.51 -24.83 9.49
C ARG A 144 4.35 -23.85 9.69
N ALA A 145 3.62 -23.98 10.81
CA ALA A 145 2.58 -23.03 11.19
C ALA A 145 3.17 -21.64 11.45
N ALA A 146 4.23 -21.53 12.25
CA ALA A 146 4.92 -20.27 12.53
C ALA A 146 5.42 -19.59 11.23
N ARG A 147 6.00 -20.37 10.31
CA ARG A 147 6.44 -19.86 9.00
C ARG A 147 5.25 -19.35 8.16
N GLY A 148 4.11 -20.03 8.20
CA GLY A 148 2.88 -19.60 7.53
C GLY A 148 2.28 -18.33 8.13
N PHE A 149 2.20 -18.24 9.45
CA PHE A 149 1.70 -17.05 10.17
C PHE A 149 2.61 -15.83 9.96
N LEU A 150 3.94 -16.02 10.03
CA LEU A 150 4.91 -14.97 9.75
C LEU A 150 4.75 -14.41 8.33
N ALA A 151 4.47 -15.27 7.35
CA ALA A 151 4.25 -14.85 5.96
C ALA A 151 2.93 -14.08 5.76
N LEU A 152 1.97 -14.22 6.68
CA LEU A 152 0.71 -13.48 6.71
C LEU A 152 0.76 -12.25 7.62
N ASP A 153 1.94 -11.84 8.11
CA ASP A 153 2.13 -10.78 9.10
C ASP A 153 1.34 -10.97 10.41
N ARG A 154 0.91 -12.21 10.70
CA ARG A 154 0.29 -12.60 11.97
C ARG A 154 1.35 -12.98 12.98
N VAL A 155 2.09 -11.97 13.45
CA VAL A 155 3.28 -12.16 14.29
C VAL A 155 2.97 -12.75 15.66
N ASP A 156 1.83 -12.41 16.26
CA ASP A 156 1.44 -12.91 17.59
C ASP A 156 1.17 -14.43 17.56
N ASP A 157 0.44 -14.90 16.54
CA ASP A 157 0.19 -16.33 16.34
C ASP A 157 1.48 -17.10 15.98
N ALA A 158 2.38 -16.45 15.25
CA ALA A 158 3.68 -17.03 14.91
C ALA A 158 4.58 -17.19 16.15
N ASP A 159 4.61 -16.18 17.05
CA ASP A 159 5.38 -16.25 18.30
C ASP A 159 4.81 -17.34 19.20
N GLY A 160 3.48 -17.42 19.35
CA GLY A 160 2.82 -18.49 20.11
C GLY A 160 3.14 -19.90 19.57
N CYS A 161 3.22 -20.07 18.24
CA CYS A 161 3.67 -21.35 17.65
C CYS A 161 5.13 -21.66 17.98
N CYS A 162 6.01 -20.65 17.97
CA CYS A 162 7.42 -20.79 18.34
C CYS A 162 7.59 -21.10 19.84
N GLU A 163 6.81 -20.47 20.72
CA GLU A 163 6.80 -20.74 22.16
C GLU A 163 6.43 -22.20 22.45
N LEU A 164 5.30 -22.66 21.91
CA LEU A 164 4.87 -24.05 22.04
C LEU A 164 5.91 -25.04 21.50
N ALA A 165 6.60 -24.70 20.41
CA ALA A 165 7.64 -25.54 19.84
C ALA A 165 8.89 -25.60 20.73
N LEU A 166 9.27 -24.50 21.38
CA LEU A 166 10.39 -24.43 22.33
C LEU A 166 10.06 -25.11 23.66
N GLU A 167 8.81 -25.14 24.09
CA GLU A 167 8.40 -25.93 25.26
C GLU A 167 8.59 -27.44 25.03
N LEU A 168 8.41 -27.90 23.79
CA LEU A 168 8.59 -29.30 23.40
C LEU A 168 10.06 -29.66 23.13
N ASP A 169 10.80 -28.77 22.48
CA ASP A 169 12.23 -28.92 22.20
C ASP A 169 12.98 -27.58 22.41
N PRO A 170 13.44 -27.31 23.65
CA PRO A 170 14.13 -26.07 23.99
C PRO A 170 15.46 -25.89 23.25
N SER A 171 16.05 -26.97 22.75
CA SER A 171 17.37 -26.97 22.10
C SER A 171 17.30 -26.71 20.59
N ASN A 172 16.09 -26.51 20.05
CA ASN A 172 15.89 -26.42 18.61
C ASN A 172 16.33 -25.07 18.02
N VAL A 173 17.53 -25.07 17.42
CA VAL A 173 18.13 -23.88 16.80
C VAL A 173 17.24 -23.27 15.70
N GLU A 174 16.49 -24.08 14.95
CA GLU A 174 15.61 -23.58 13.88
C GLU A 174 14.42 -22.82 14.42
N ILE A 175 13.83 -23.28 15.53
CA ILE A 175 12.72 -22.58 16.19
C ILE A 175 13.20 -21.27 16.82
N VAL A 176 14.36 -21.28 17.50
CA VAL A 176 14.94 -20.06 18.09
C VAL A 176 15.15 -19.01 17.01
N ARG A 177 15.77 -19.38 15.88
CA ARG A 177 15.96 -18.48 14.73
C ARG A 177 14.64 -18.01 14.13
N MET A 178 13.62 -18.86 14.08
CA MET A 178 12.28 -18.46 13.62
C MET A 178 11.68 -17.41 14.55
N ARG A 179 11.78 -17.63 15.87
CA ARG A 179 11.27 -16.71 16.87
C ARG A 179 11.94 -15.34 16.79
N GLU A 180 13.26 -15.29 16.63
CA GLU A 180 14.00 -14.04 16.41
C GLU A 180 13.48 -13.27 15.19
N ARG A 181 13.19 -13.99 14.08
CA ARG A 181 12.60 -13.37 12.87
C ARG A 181 11.19 -12.86 13.11
N VAL A 182 10.38 -13.56 13.90
CA VAL A 182 9.03 -13.14 14.28
C VAL A 182 9.09 -11.87 15.12
N GLN A 183 9.97 -11.81 16.12
CA GLN A 183 10.16 -10.65 16.99
C GLN A 183 10.66 -9.42 16.23
N GLU A 184 11.64 -9.59 15.34
CA GLU A 184 12.10 -8.50 14.48
C GLU A 184 10.98 -8.00 13.55
N ARG A 185 10.18 -8.92 12.99
CA ARG A 185 9.01 -8.53 12.18
C ARG A 185 7.97 -7.78 13.03
N ALA A 186 7.68 -8.24 14.23
CA ALA A 186 6.74 -7.59 15.15
C ALA A 186 7.18 -6.16 15.48
N LYS A 187 8.47 -5.96 15.76
CA LYS A 187 9.06 -4.63 16.00
C LYS A 187 8.90 -3.71 14.78
N GLN A 188 9.11 -4.22 13.57
CA GLN A 188 8.91 -3.46 12.32
C GLN A 188 7.44 -3.07 12.10
N LEU A 189 6.51 -4.00 12.35
CA LEU A 189 5.07 -3.75 12.25
C LEU A 189 4.64 -2.67 13.26
N GLN A 190 5.09 -2.79 14.51
CA GLN A 190 4.80 -1.83 15.57
C GLN A 190 5.37 -0.45 15.27
N LYS A 191 6.61 -0.37 14.76
CA LYS A 191 7.22 0.90 14.31
C LYS A 191 6.39 1.54 13.20
N ARG A 192 5.99 0.77 12.19
CA ARG A 192 5.16 1.29 11.07
C ARG A 192 3.79 1.76 11.56
N GLN A 193 3.19 1.05 12.51
CA GLN A 193 1.92 1.44 13.11
C GLN A 193 2.04 2.76 13.87
N THR A 194 3.04 2.88 14.73
CA THR A 194 3.29 4.11 15.50
C THR A 194 3.65 5.29 14.60
N GLU A 195 4.37 5.08 13.49
CA GLU A 195 4.64 6.12 12.48
C GLU A 195 3.35 6.58 11.79
N ARG A 196 2.45 5.65 11.48
CA ARG A 196 1.16 5.95 10.86
C ARG A 196 0.25 6.74 11.81
N GLU A 197 0.18 6.33 13.07
CA GLU A 197 -0.61 7.00 14.11
C GLU A 197 -0.10 8.42 14.35
N GLU A 198 1.22 8.59 14.47
CA GLU A 198 1.80 9.92 14.64
C GLU A 198 1.59 10.81 13.40
N ARG A 199 1.71 10.28 12.17
CA ARG A 199 1.40 11.04 10.95
C ARG A 199 -0.04 11.55 10.98
N GLN A 200 -1.00 10.66 11.25
CA GLN A 200 -2.41 11.04 11.34
C GLN A 200 -2.63 12.10 12.41
N ARG A 201 -2.00 11.95 13.58
CA ARG A 201 -2.05 12.95 14.66
C ARG A 201 -1.51 14.31 14.22
N ARG A 202 -0.38 14.36 13.51
CA ARG A 202 0.18 15.63 12.99
C ARG A 202 -0.76 16.26 11.99
N ASP A 203 -1.28 15.48 11.04
CA ASP A 203 -2.22 15.94 10.02
C ASP A 203 -3.49 16.53 10.65
N THR A 204 -4.06 15.86 11.66
CA THR A 204 -5.25 16.38 12.37
C THR A 204 -4.97 17.67 13.12
N LEU A 205 -3.85 17.72 13.85
CA LEU A 205 -3.45 18.93 14.60
C LEU A 205 -3.15 20.10 13.67
N GLU A 206 -2.53 19.83 12.52
CA GLU A 206 -2.25 20.85 11.51
C GLU A 206 -3.54 21.38 10.88
N GLN A 207 -4.48 20.51 10.53
CA GLN A 207 -5.80 20.93 10.02
C GLN A 207 -6.61 21.72 11.05
N GLU A 208 -6.59 21.33 12.32
CA GLU A 208 -7.24 22.09 13.40
C GLU A 208 -6.61 23.46 13.58
N ALA A 209 -5.27 23.53 13.63
CA ALA A 209 -4.54 24.78 13.70
C ALA A 209 -4.84 25.69 12.50
N LEU A 210 -4.95 25.11 11.31
CA LEU A 210 -5.26 25.86 10.09
C LEU A 210 -6.69 26.43 10.11
N LYS A 211 -7.68 25.68 10.62
CA LYS A 211 -9.05 26.21 10.82
C LYS A 211 -9.06 27.39 11.78
N VAL A 212 -8.32 27.29 12.89
CA VAL A 212 -8.15 28.41 13.83
C VAL A 212 -7.47 29.60 13.16
N ALA A 213 -6.44 29.34 12.34
CA ALA A 213 -5.71 30.35 11.58
C ALA A 213 -6.62 31.12 10.62
N PHE A 214 -7.55 30.42 9.96
CA PHE A 214 -8.53 31.05 9.08
C PHE A 214 -9.50 31.95 9.84
N VAL A 215 -10.06 31.46 10.94
CA VAL A 215 -11.00 32.24 11.76
C VAL A 215 -10.30 33.46 12.37
N ALA A 216 -9.05 33.30 12.83
CA ALA A 216 -8.25 34.40 13.37
C ALA A 216 -7.95 35.50 12.34
N ARG A 217 -7.92 35.16 11.05
CA ARG A 217 -7.80 36.11 9.93
C ARG A 217 -9.15 36.66 9.47
N GLY A 218 -10.23 36.38 10.19
CA GLY A 218 -11.58 36.84 9.85
C GLY A 218 -12.18 36.21 8.60
N LEU A 219 -11.68 35.05 8.15
CA LEU A 219 -12.24 34.36 6.99
C LEU A 219 -13.60 33.73 7.31
N TRP A 220 -14.51 33.83 6.34
CA TRP A 220 -15.75 33.07 6.31
C TRP A 220 -15.52 31.76 5.56
N LEU A 221 -15.73 30.63 6.23
CA LEU A 221 -15.49 29.31 5.65
C LEU A 221 -16.78 28.82 4.99
N GLU A 222 -16.72 28.57 3.69
CA GLU A 222 -17.82 27.98 2.93
C GLU A 222 -17.34 26.67 2.29
N THR A 223 -18.17 25.64 2.35
CA THR A 223 -17.89 24.34 1.73
C THR A 223 -19.09 23.94 0.90
N SER A 224 -18.85 23.61 -0.36
CA SER A 224 -19.86 23.11 -1.29
C SER A 224 -20.01 21.59 -1.18
N ASP A 225 -21.11 21.06 -1.73
CA ASP A 225 -21.37 19.62 -1.74
C ASP A 225 -20.37 18.84 -2.62
N ASP A 226 -19.82 19.50 -3.64
CA ASP A 226 -18.85 18.95 -4.61
C ASP A 226 -17.68 19.93 -4.77
N PRO A 227 -16.75 19.99 -3.78
CA PRO A 227 -15.63 20.91 -3.82
C PRO A 227 -14.67 20.54 -4.96
N PRO A 228 -14.10 21.52 -5.68
CA PRO A 228 -13.12 21.26 -6.72
C PRO A 228 -11.88 20.55 -6.15
N ASP A 229 -11.28 19.67 -6.94
CA ASP A 229 -10.00 19.05 -6.57
C ASP A 229 -8.92 20.13 -6.51
N ASN A 230 -8.40 20.37 -5.31
CA ASN A 230 -7.40 21.38 -5.04
C ASN A 230 -6.07 20.69 -4.71
N PRO A 231 -5.14 20.56 -5.68
CA PRO A 231 -3.88 19.86 -5.47
C PRO A 231 -2.97 20.57 -4.46
N THR A 232 -3.21 21.87 -4.22
CA THR A 232 -2.42 22.73 -3.34
C THR A 232 -3.35 23.50 -2.40
N PRO A 233 -3.94 22.82 -1.39
CA PRO A 233 -4.80 23.48 -0.42
C PRO A 233 -4.00 24.50 0.40
N ALA A 234 -4.72 25.43 1.03
CA ALA A 234 -4.10 26.38 1.93
C ALA A 234 -3.33 25.66 3.05
N HIS A 235 -2.14 26.16 3.38
CA HIS A 235 -1.24 25.55 4.35
C HIS A 235 -0.33 26.60 4.99
N PHE A 236 0.23 26.29 6.16
CA PHE A 236 1.23 27.16 6.79
C PHE A 236 2.51 27.20 5.96
N ASP A 237 3.04 28.41 5.76
CA ASP A 237 4.26 28.65 4.99
C ASP A 237 5.40 27.75 5.49
N PRO A 238 5.94 26.84 4.65
CA PRO A 238 7.02 25.94 5.03
C PRO A 238 8.30 26.63 5.47
N GLN A 239 8.60 27.82 4.95
CA GLN A 239 9.84 28.56 5.24
C GLN A 239 9.77 29.31 6.57
N GLU A 240 8.57 29.70 6.98
CA GLU A 240 8.33 30.46 8.21
C GLU A 240 7.85 29.58 9.39
N ARG A 241 7.94 28.25 9.27
CA ARG A 241 7.56 27.34 10.36
C ARG A 241 8.51 27.46 11.55
N PRO A 242 7.99 27.53 12.79
CA PRO A 242 8.80 27.40 13.99
C PRO A 242 9.58 26.08 14.03
N SER A 243 10.72 26.05 14.75
CA SER A 243 11.60 24.87 14.83
C SER A 243 10.89 23.58 15.26
N TYR A 244 9.87 23.68 16.12
CA TYR A 244 9.09 22.54 16.63
C TYR A 244 7.98 22.04 15.69
N ALA A 245 7.72 22.74 14.58
CA ALA A 245 6.63 22.45 13.64
C ALA A 245 7.15 22.12 12.23
N ARG A 246 8.47 22.00 12.05
CA ARG A 246 9.08 21.74 10.76
C ARG A 246 8.80 20.32 10.27
N SER A 247 8.75 20.16 8.95
CA SER A 247 8.43 18.90 8.28
C SER A 247 9.57 17.87 8.33
N ASP A 248 10.80 18.28 8.65
CA ASP A 248 11.98 17.41 8.76
C ASP A 248 12.10 16.70 10.13
N ILE A 249 11.22 17.01 11.09
CA ILE A 249 11.20 16.35 12.40
C ILE A 249 10.78 14.88 12.22
N PRO A 250 11.61 13.91 12.67
CA PRO A 250 11.25 12.49 12.62
C PRO A 250 9.89 12.22 13.26
N LEU A 251 9.10 11.31 12.67
CA LEU A 251 7.82 10.89 13.25
C LEU A 251 8.03 10.28 14.64
N ILE A 252 9.04 9.43 14.79
CA ILE A 252 9.35 8.74 16.05
C ILE A 252 10.75 9.10 16.52
N GLY A 253 10.92 9.25 17.83
CA GLY A 253 12.24 9.42 18.46
C GLY A 253 12.84 10.81 18.26
N ALA A 254 12.03 11.80 17.91
CA ALA A 254 12.44 13.19 17.91
C ALA A 254 12.79 13.64 19.35
N PRO A 255 13.84 14.48 19.53
CA PRO A 255 14.22 14.98 20.85
C PRO A 255 13.14 15.87 21.47
N GLU A 256 12.40 16.59 20.63
CA GLU A 256 11.22 17.36 21.03
C GLU A 256 9.99 16.87 20.26
N PRO A 257 8.81 16.83 20.90
CA PRO A 257 7.58 16.45 20.22
C PRO A 257 7.16 17.52 19.22
N TRP A 258 6.78 17.10 18.02
CA TRP A 258 6.19 17.99 17.02
C TRP A 258 4.91 18.63 17.58
N ARG A 259 4.71 19.91 17.28
CA ARG A 259 3.48 20.65 17.58
C ARG A 259 3.04 21.41 16.34
N ALA A 260 1.73 21.63 16.21
CA ALA A 260 1.19 22.42 15.13
C ALA A 260 1.76 23.87 15.16
N PRO A 261 1.95 24.51 13.99
CA PRO A 261 2.33 25.91 13.91
C PRO A 261 1.36 26.82 14.69
N ASP A 262 1.86 27.96 15.17
CA ASP A 262 1.03 28.97 15.85
C ASP A 262 0.02 29.54 14.83
N PRO A 263 -1.29 29.34 15.03
CA PRO A 263 -2.30 29.76 14.06
C PRO A 263 -2.33 31.27 13.79
N ILE A 264 -1.92 32.09 14.75
CA ILE A 264 -1.99 33.55 14.68
C ILE A 264 -0.71 34.12 14.07
N ARG A 265 0.45 33.56 14.44
CA ARG A 265 1.75 34.12 14.08
C ARG A 265 2.34 33.57 12.79
N THR A 266 2.11 32.29 12.49
CA THR A 266 2.71 31.66 11.32
C THR A 266 1.93 32.05 10.07
N PRO A 267 2.59 32.56 9.01
CA PRO A 267 1.92 32.89 7.77
C PRO A 267 1.28 31.69 7.09
N VAL A 268 0.20 31.97 6.37
CA VAL A 268 -0.55 30.98 5.58
C VAL A 268 -0.41 31.32 4.11
N ILE A 269 -0.20 30.29 3.31
CA ILE A 269 -0.23 30.33 1.86
C ILE A 269 -1.63 29.88 1.43
N PHE A 270 -2.28 30.68 0.60
CA PHE A 270 -3.63 30.43 0.08
C PHE A 270 -3.59 30.18 -1.42
N PRO A 271 -4.43 29.29 -1.96
CA PRO A 271 -4.77 29.32 -3.37
C PRO A 271 -5.79 30.46 -3.61
N VAL A 272 -5.48 31.33 -4.56
CA VAL A 272 -6.27 32.52 -4.88
C VAL A 272 -6.65 32.52 -6.36
N MET A 273 -7.95 32.58 -6.63
CA MET A 273 -8.50 32.68 -7.97
C MET A 273 -8.71 34.15 -8.34
N PHE A 274 -8.07 34.59 -9.42
CA PHE A 274 -8.32 35.88 -10.03
C PHE A 274 -9.38 35.73 -11.12
N LEU A 275 -10.51 36.42 -10.96
CA LEU A 275 -11.67 36.35 -11.84
C LEU A 275 -11.74 37.58 -12.74
N TYR A 276 -11.92 37.37 -14.04
CA TYR A 276 -12.03 38.42 -15.06
C TYR A 276 -13.43 38.39 -15.71
N PRO A 277 -14.47 38.88 -15.03
CA PRO A 277 -15.85 38.68 -15.45
C PRO A 277 -16.18 39.35 -16.80
N GLN A 278 -15.47 40.41 -17.19
CA GLN A 278 -15.60 41.05 -18.50
C GLN A 278 -15.32 40.08 -19.67
N HIS A 279 -14.43 39.11 -19.44
CA HIS A 279 -13.98 38.14 -20.45
C HIS A 279 -14.37 36.70 -20.13
N ASN A 280 -15.08 36.46 -19.01
CA ASN A 280 -15.46 35.15 -18.52
C ASN A 280 -14.28 34.16 -18.45
N THR A 281 -13.15 34.64 -17.93
CA THR A 281 -11.92 33.84 -17.74
C THR A 281 -11.39 34.05 -16.32
N SER A 282 -10.46 33.19 -15.89
CA SER A 282 -9.86 33.22 -14.56
C SER A 282 -8.47 32.62 -14.55
N ASP A 283 -7.64 33.03 -13.60
CA ASP A 283 -6.34 32.41 -13.32
C ASP A 283 -6.24 31.99 -11.85
N LEU A 284 -5.63 30.84 -11.59
CA LEU A 284 -5.38 30.36 -10.23
C LEU A 284 -3.91 30.58 -9.85
N VAL A 285 -3.68 31.34 -8.79
CA VAL A 285 -2.38 31.39 -8.09
C VAL A 285 -2.44 30.37 -6.96
N SER A 286 -1.79 29.23 -7.13
CA SER A 286 -1.81 28.11 -6.18
C SER A 286 -1.14 28.42 -4.84
N GLU A 287 -0.06 29.22 -4.89
CA GLU A 287 0.76 29.56 -3.72
C GLU A 287 0.81 31.08 -3.53
N TYR A 288 -0.27 31.65 -2.98
CA TYR A 288 -0.32 33.05 -2.58
C TYR A 288 0.09 33.19 -1.12
N GLN A 289 1.32 33.63 -0.85
CA GLN A 289 1.76 33.96 0.52
C GLN A 289 1.04 35.23 1.00
N GLU A 290 0.35 35.15 2.14
CA GLU A 290 -0.60 36.20 2.55
C GLU A 290 0.00 37.59 2.79
N ASP A 291 1.28 37.69 3.13
CA ASP A 291 1.97 38.96 3.34
C ASP A 291 2.40 39.63 2.02
N THR A 292 2.27 38.93 0.89
CA THR A 292 2.61 39.45 -0.43
C THR A 292 1.55 40.44 -0.94
N PRO A 293 1.95 41.67 -1.36
CA PRO A 293 1.05 42.62 -1.97
C PRO A 293 0.40 42.10 -3.25
N VAL A 294 -0.89 42.36 -3.42
CA VAL A 294 -1.65 41.94 -4.62
C VAL A 294 -1.01 42.46 -5.91
N GLY A 295 -0.45 43.67 -5.86
CA GLY A 295 0.26 44.28 -6.97
C GLY A 295 1.43 43.46 -7.49
N MET A 296 2.16 42.74 -6.64
CA MET A 296 3.29 41.91 -7.11
C MET A 296 2.80 40.75 -8.00
N HIS A 297 1.68 40.12 -7.64
CA HIS A 297 1.08 39.08 -8.47
C HIS A 297 0.54 39.67 -9.78
N LEU A 298 -0.13 40.82 -9.71
CA LEU A 298 -0.61 41.51 -10.92
C LEU A 298 0.53 41.95 -11.85
N ASP A 299 1.65 42.40 -11.32
CA ASP A 299 2.81 42.81 -12.12
C ASP A 299 3.41 41.61 -12.89
N VAL A 300 3.36 40.41 -12.31
CA VAL A 300 3.81 39.17 -12.96
C VAL A 300 2.79 38.66 -13.98
N MET A 301 1.49 38.71 -13.65
CA MET A 301 0.41 38.22 -14.52
C MET A 301 0.11 39.17 -15.69
N PHE A 302 0.18 40.47 -15.43
CA PHE A 302 -0.19 41.55 -16.35
C PHE A 302 0.92 42.62 -16.46
N PRO A 303 2.14 42.23 -16.88
CA PRO A 303 3.26 43.16 -16.97
C PRO A 303 2.96 44.25 -18.02
N PRO A 304 3.44 45.49 -17.83
CA PRO A 304 3.24 46.59 -18.78
C PRO A 304 3.66 46.28 -20.21
N GLU A 305 4.67 45.43 -20.38
CA GLU A 305 5.24 45.01 -21.66
C GLU A 305 4.32 44.04 -22.42
N ALA A 306 3.41 43.35 -21.74
CA ALA A 306 2.46 42.38 -22.31
C ALA A 306 1.16 43.04 -22.81
N ARG A 307 1.13 44.36 -22.96
CA ARG A 307 -0.07 45.07 -23.38
C ARG A 307 -0.53 44.61 -24.77
N GLY A 308 -1.74 44.04 -24.84
CA GLY A 308 -2.34 43.54 -26.08
C GLY A 308 -1.74 42.20 -26.56
N SER A 309 -0.89 41.55 -25.76
CA SER A 309 -0.37 40.21 -26.08
C SER A 309 -1.29 39.08 -25.62
N LEU A 310 -2.24 39.37 -24.72
CA LEU A 310 -3.21 38.40 -24.22
C LEU A 310 -4.30 38.14 -25.28
N PRO A 311 -4.52 36.87 -25.71
CA PRO A 311 -5.49 36.56 -26.77
C PRO A 311 -6.92 37.02 -26.48
N TRP A 312 -7.28 37.06 -25.19
CA TRP A 312 -8.62 37.44 -24.72
C TRP A 312 -8.75 38.94 -24.40
N ASP A 313 -7.66 39.70 -24.33
CA ASP A 313 -7.63 41.16 -24.15
C ASP A 313 -6.94 41.85 -25.34
N PRO A 314 -7.60 41.90 -26.53
CA PRO A 314 -7.03 42.55 -27.70
C PRO A 314 -6.90 44.08 -27.55
N LYS A 315 -7.58 44.68 -26.58
CA LYS A 315 -7.52 46.13 -26.32
C LYS A 315 -6.33 46.51 -25.43
N GLY A 316 -5.71 45.54 -24.75
CA GLY A 316 -4.63 45.79 -23.81
C GLY A 316 -5.09 46.67 -22.64
N GLU A 317 -6.27 46.37 -22.10
CA GLU A 317 -6.86 47.03 -20.93
C GLU A 317 -6.32 46.42 -19.62
N TYR A 318 -5.94 45.14 -19.62
CA TYR A 318 -5.42 44.39 -18.47
C TYR A 318 -3.91 44.56 -18.34
N VAL A 319 -3.53 45.69 -17.75
CA VAL A 319 -2.16 46.01 -17.36
C VAL A 319 -2.16 46.35 -15.88
N SER A 320 -1.22 45.82 -15.09
CA SER A 320 -1.21 45.94 -13.63
C SER A 320 -1.51 47.36 -13.09
N SER A 321 -0.94 48.41 -13.70
CA SER A 321 -1.17 49.81 -13.31
C SER A 321 -2.59 50.33 -13.55
N ASN A 322 -3.35 49.68 -14.44
CA ASN A 322 -4.71 50.01 -14.85
C ASN A 322 -5.76 49.05 -14.27
N LEU A 323 -5.38 48.14 -13.38
CA LEU A 323 -6.32 47.17 -12.80
C LEU A 323 -6.88 47.64 -11.45
N SER A 324 -8.16 47.36 -11.24
CA SER A 324 -8.89 47.49 -9.99
C SER A 324 -9.19 46.08 -9.49
N VAL A 325 -8.72 45.74 -8.29
CA VAL A 325 -9.02 44.46 -7.65
C VAL A 325 -10.10 44.68 -6.60
N ILE A 326 -11.12 43.83 -6.61
CA ILE A 326 -12.27 43.91 -5.74
C ILE A 326 -12.47 42.56 -5.06
N ALA A 327 -12.53 42.58 -3.73
CA ALA A 327 -12.90 41.41 -2.93
C ALA A 327 -14.34 41.56 -2.43
N LYS A 328 -15.05 40.44 -2.31
CA LYS A 328 -16.42 40.39 -1.80
C LYS A 328 -16.44 39.65 -0.46
N THR A 329 -17.12 40.23 0.53
CA THR A 329 -17.34 39.56 1.83
C THR A 329 -18.59 38.67 1.80
N HIS A 330 -18.75 37.82 2.80
CA HIS A 330 -19.92 36.95 2.97
C HIS A 330 -21.23 37.75 2.95
N LYS A 331 -21.31 38.88 3.67
CA LYS A 331 -22.46 39.80 3.66
C LYS A 331 -22.50 40.75 2.45
N GLY A 332 -21.70 40.48 1.43
CA GLY A 332 -21.74 41.21 0.16
C GLY A 332 -21.11 42.60 0.16
N ARG A 333 -20.30 42.97 1.17
CA ARG A 333 -19.50 44.19 1.08
C ARG A 333 -18.45 44.04 -0.03
N LEU A 334 -18.26 45.10 -0.79
CA LEU A 334 -17.25 45.17 -1.84
C LEU A 334 -16.07 46.01 -1.34
N LEU A 335 -14.89 45.40 -1.29
CA LEU A 335 -13.66 46.01 -0.81
C LEU A 335 -12.73 46.24 -2.00
N ARG A 336 -12.33 47.49 -2.21
CA ARG A 336 -11.31 47.82 -3.21
C ARG A 336 -9.94 47.53 -2.64
N VAL A 337 -9.21 46.66 -3.32
CA VAL A 337 -7.89 46.20 -2.91
C VAL A 337 -6.84 47.07 -3.59
N GLY A 338 -6.09 47.82 -2.78
CA GLY A 338 -4.99 48.65 -3.29
C GLY A 338 -3.83 47.80 -3.78
N HIS A 339 -3.09 48.27 -4.80
CA HIS A 339 -1.94 47.57 -5.38
C HIS A 339 -0.87 47.19 -4.33
N LYS A 340 -0.65 48.04 -3.32
CA LYS A 340 0.30 47.79 -2.21
C LYS A 340 -0.27 47.00 -1.04
N LEU A 341 -1.55 46.65 -1.06
CA LEU A 341 -2.20 45.95 0.05
C LEU A 341 -1.85 44.46 -0.03
N SER A 342 -1.40 43.88 1.08
CA SER A 342 -1.20 42.44 1.21
C SER A 342 -2.55 41.72 1.35
N LEU A 343 -2.56 40.42 1.07
CA LEU A 343 -3.74 39.60 1.29
C LEU A 343 -4.11 39.59 2.78
N ARG A 344 -3.16 39.46 3.70
CA ARG A 344 -3.41 39.55 5.15
C ARG A 344 -4.13 40.85 5.52
N ALA A 345 -3.64 42.00 5.06
CA ALA A 345 -4.27 43.28 5.35
C ALA A 345 -5.67 43.41 4.72
N LEU A 346 -5.91 42.78 3.57
CA LEU A 346 -7.23 42.66 2.96
C LEU A 346 -8.18 41.80 3.83
N LEU A 347 -7.70 40.66 4.33
CA LEU A 347 -8.47 39.78 5.21
C LEU A 347 -8.88 40.53 6.49
N ASP A 348 -7.95 41.25 7.11
CA ASP A 348 -8.20 42.09 8.29
C ASP A 348 -9.24 43.20 8.02
N GLN A 349 -9.19 43.84 6.84
CA GLN A 349 -10.20 44.84 6.43
C GLN A 349 -11.57 44.21 6.14
N GLY A 350 -11.57 42.97 5.68
CA GLY A 350 -12.76 42.18 5.44
C GLY A 350 -13.42 41.69 6.72
N ALA A 351 -12.65 41.45 7.77
CA ALA A 351 -13.15 40.98 9.06
C ALA A 351 -14.06 42.02 9.73
N LYS A 352 -15.25 41.59 10.14
CA LYS A 352 -16.10 42.30 11.10
C LYS A 352 -16.70 41.31 12.08
N ASP A 353 -16.53 41.62 13.36
CA ASP A 353 -17.15 40.85 14.44
C ASP A 353 -18.67 40.98 14.41
N SER A 354 -19.32 39.97 14.99
CA SER A 354 -20.76 39.98 15.19
C SER A 354 -21.16 41.08 16.17
N GLU A 355 -22.11 41.93 15.77
CA GLU A 355 -22.66 42.98 16.65
C GLU A 355 -23.54 42.37 17.76
N THR A 356 -24.11 41.20 17.49
CA THR A 356 -25.07 40.49 18.35
C THR A 356 -24.42 39.41 19.22
N GLY A 357 -23.16 39.06 18.94
CA GLY A 357 -22.45 37.93 19.54
C GLY A 357 -22.78 36.58 18.90
N ASP A 358 -23.69 36.52 17.94
CA ASP A 358 -23.97 35.33 17.13
C ASP A 358 -22.82 35.09 16.12
N PRO A 359 -22.12 33.94 16.14
CA PRO A 359 -21.07 33.62 15.18
C PRO A 359 -21.51 33.67 13.71
N GLN A 360 -22.80 33.45 13.41
CA GLN A 360 -23.34 33.55 12.05
C GLN A 360 -23.49 34.99 11.55
N ASP A 361 -23.46 35.96 12.46
CA ASP A 361 -23.60 37.38 12.14
C ASP A 361 -22.25 38.08 11.87
N ARG A 362 -21.13 37.36 11.98
CA ARG A 362 -19.81 37.88 11.57
C ARG A 362 -19.75 38.06 10.05
N ASP A 363 -18.85 38.91 9.59
CA ASP A 363 -18.57 39.11 8.17
C ASP A 363 -17.07 39.01 7.89
N GLY A 364 -16.73 38.59 6.67
CA GLY A 364 -15.37 38.25 6.31
C GLY A 364 -15.22 37.95 4.83
N ILE A 365 -13.99 37.96 4.33
CA ILE A 365 -13.69 37.41 3.00
C ILE A 365 -14.04 35.91 3.00
N VAL A 366 -14.65 35.44 1.93
CA VAL A 366 -15.06 34.03 1.80
C VAL A 366 -13.87 33.20 1.34
N LEU A 367 -13.59 32.13 2.09
CA LEU A 367 -12.77 31.01 1.66
C LEU A 367 -13.70 29.87 1.29
N ARG A 368 -13.99 29.73 -0.01
CA ARG A 368 -14.90 28.72 -0.53
C ARG A 368 -14.09 27.53 -1.00
N ASP A 369 -14.36 26.35 -0.44
CA ASP A 369 -13.67 25.11 -0.79
C ASP A 369 -12.13 25.23 -0.71
N GLY A 370 -11.66 26.07 0.21
CA GLY A 370 -10.24 26.34 0.41
C GLY A 370 -9.62 27.34 -0.56
N ILE A 371 -10.40 28.01 -1.42
CA ILE A 371 -9.93 29.00 -2.41
C ILE A 371 -10.53 30.38 -2.11
N ILE A 372 -9.72 31.44 -2.27
CA ILE A 372 -10.16 32.83 -2.17
C ILE A 372 -10.37 33.39 -3.57
N ASP A 373 -11.51 34.05 -3.79
CA ASP A 373 -11.82 34.71 -5.06
C ASP A 373 -11.53 36.22 -5.01
N LEU A 374 -10.76 36.72 -5.97
CA LEU A 374 -10.52 38.15 -6.20
C LEU A 374 -10.97 38.53 -7.61
N VAL A 375 -11.78 39.58 -7.71
CA VAL A 375 -12.27 40.07 -9.00
C VAL A 375 -11.35 41.16 -9.53
N VAL A 376 -10.94 41.05 -10.79
CA VAL A 376 -10.03 41.99 -11.43
C VAL A 376 -10.70 42.59 -12.65
N LEU A 377 -10.78 43.92 -12.67
CA LEU A 377 -11.42 44.69 -13.74
C LEU A 377 -10.58 45.92 -14.11
N PRO A 378 -10.61 46.40 -15.36
CA PRO A 378 -9.93 47.63 -15.73
C PRO A 378 -10.52 48.82 -14.99
N LYS A 379 -9.66 49.62 -14.37
CA LYS A 379 -10.02 50.73 -13.48
C LYS A 379 -10.79 51.81 -14.22
N GLY A 380 -11.96 52.17 -13.70
CA GLY A 380 -12.84 53.18 -14.28
C GLY A 380 -13.57 52.73 -15.55
N SER A 381 -13.51 51.45 -15.90
CA SER A 381 -14.22 50.90 -17.07
C SER A 381 -15.72 50.77 -16.82
N ALA A 382 -16.50 50.71 -17.90
CA ALA A 382 -17.92 50.38 -17.83
C ALA A 382 -18.15 48.99 -17.22
N ALA A 383 -17.25 48.03 -17.46
CA ALA A 383 -17.32 46.70 -16.88
C ALA A 383 -17.19 46.74 -15.34
N GLU A 384 -16.25 47.53 -14.81
CA GLU A 384 -16.13 47.75 -13.35
C GLU A 384 -17.43 48.33 -12.77
N ALA A 385 -17.97 49.38 -13.40
CA ALA A 385 -19.18 50.04 -12.91
C ALA A 385 -20.41 49.11 -12.93
N THR A 386 -20.62 48.38 -14.02
CA THR A 386 -21.72 47.41 -14.16
C THR A 386 -21.60 46.29 -13.13
N TRP A 387 -20.41 45.69 -13.01
CA TRP A 387 -20.19 44.59 -12.07
C TRP A 387 -20.43 45.01 -10.61
N ILE A 388 -19.97 46.20 -10.21
CA ILE A 388 -20.22 46.76 -8.87
C ILE A 388 -21.72 46.99 -8.66
N ALA A 389 -22.44 47.53 -9.64
CA ALA A 389 -23.87 47.80 -9.53
C ALA A 389 -24.68 46.51 -9.33
N GLU A 390 -24.40 45.47 -10.12
CA GLU A 390 -25.07 44.16 -10.03
C GLU A 390 -24.81 43.47 -8.68
N ASN A 391 -23.59 43.57 -8.16
CA ASN A 391 -23.21 42.91 -6.90
C ASN A 391 -23.61 43.67 -5.64
N LYS A 392 -23.87 44.98 -5.73
CA LYS A 392 -24.47 45.74 -4.61
C LYS A 392 -25.94 45.39 -4.40
N VAL A 393 -26.71 45.17 -5.46
CA VAL A 393 -28.15 44.86 -5.38
C VAL A 393 -28.39 43.48 -4.75
N ARG A 394 -27.52 42.50 -5.06
CA ARG A 394 -27.58 41.15 -4.46
C ARG A 394 -27.18 41.10 -2.98
N ALA A 395 -26.57 42.15 -2.42
CA ALA A 395 -26.18 42.20 -1.00
C ALA A 395 -27.31 42.72 -0.09
N SER A 396 -28.35 43.34 -0.66
CA SER A 396 -29.50 43.91 0.05
C SER A 396 -30.81 43.13 -0.15
N SER A 397 -30.75 42.01 -0.87
CA SER A 397 -31.84 41.03 -1.07
C SER A 397 -31.50 39.76 -0.32
#